data_AF-A0A0Q4Q906-F1
#
_entry.id   AF-A0A0Q4Q906-F1
#
_cell.length_a   1.000
_cell.length_b   1.000
_cell.length_c   1.000
_cell.angle_alpha   90.00
_cell.angle_beta   90.00
_cell.angle_gamma   90.00
#
_symmetry.space_group_name_H-M   'P 1'
#
loop_
_entity.id
_entity.type
_entity.pdbx_description
1 polymer ?
#
loop_
_entity_poly.entity_id
_entity_poly.type
_entity_poly.pdbx_seq_one_letter_code
_entity_poly.pdbx_strand_id
1 'polypeptide(L)'
;MAVIQGDGMNRMRCIAFLLLMTACEPVDQERIRTVAALEVVPRDEADRRLLVEIFRRHALAAGFHVDDVSRKWQQFERTSALPPSFHSSFNVGVWQGADDEENQMLADDRGHIGRIWITFPKGADADRATQFREALIADIDRH
;
A
#
# COMPACT_ATOMS: atom_id res chain seq x y z
N MET A 1 22.62 -2.94 -62.82
CA MET A 1 21.73 -3.68 -61.90
C MET A 1 22.41 -3.73 -60.54
N ALA A 2 21.97 -2.90 -59.60
CA ALA A 2 22.25 -3.05 -58.17
C ALA A 2 21.10 -2.37 -57.43
N VAL A 3 20.32 -3.21 -56.75
CA VAL A 3 19.13 -2.85 -56.00
C VAL A 3 19.57 -2.27 -54.65
N ILE A 4 19.21 -1.02 -54.35
CA ILE A 4 19.30 -0.47 -52.99
C ILE A 4 17.95 -0.79 -52.32
N GLN A 5 17.94 -1.85 -51.52
CA GLN A 5 16.83 -2.16 -50.61
C GLN A 5 17.39 -2.42 -49.21
N GLY A 6 16.84 -1.71 -48.23
CA GLY A 6 16.77 -2.23 -46.86
C GLY A 6 17.45 -1.42 -45.75
N ASP A 7 17.28 -0.09 -45.66
CA ASP A 7 17.82 0.68 -44.52
C ASP A 7 16.75 1.41 -43.67
N GLY A 8 15.49 1.43 -44.11
CA GLY A 8 14.41 2.15 -43.42
C GLY A 8 13.73 1.38 -42.27
N MET A 9 13.74 0.05 -42.31
CA MET A 9 12.87 -0.77 -41.45
C MET A 9 13.49 -1.15 -40.09
N ASN A 10 14.81 -1.08 -39.97
CA ASN A 10 15.52 -1.35 -38.70
C ASN A 10 15.56 -0.13 -37.78
N ARG A 11 15.61 1.09 -38.34
CA ARG A 11 15.64 2.33 -37.52
C ARG A 11 14.30 2.59 -36.82
N MET A 12 13.18 2.31 -37.47
CA MET A 12 11.84 2.52 -36.92
C MET A 12 11.50 1.52 -35.79
N ARG A 13 12.05 0.30 -35.85
CA ARG A 13 11.92 -0.71 -34.79
C ARG A 13 12.72 -0.37 -33.53
N CYS A 14 13.89 0.24 -33.68
CA CYS A 14 14.71 0.67 -32.53
C CYS A 14 14.12 1.86 -31.76
N ILE A 15 13.45 2.79 -32.46
CA ILE A 15 12.79 3.94 -31.80
C ILE A 15 11.59 3.48 -30.97
N ALA A 16 10.79 2.53 -31.48
CA ALA A 16 9.66 1.96 -30.75
C ALA A 16 10.08 1.23 -29.46
N PHE A 17 11.24 0.57 -29.45
CA PHE A 17 11.78 -0.11 -28.26
C PHE A 17 12.30 0.85 -27.19
N LEU A 18 12.88 1.99 -27.59
CA LEU A 18 13.38 3.00 -26.65
C LEU A 18 12.25 3.79 -25.97
N LEU A 19 11.12 4.02 -26.66
CA LEU A 19 9.94 4.68 -26.10
C LEU A 19 9.20 3.83 -25.04
N LEU A 20 9.34 2.51 -25.08
CA LEU A 20 8.73 1.60 -24.08
C LEU A 20 9.49 1.60 -22.75
N MET A 21 10.78 1.94 -22.76
CA MET A 21 11.64 1.95 -21.55
C MET A 21 11.52 3.25 -20.74
N THR A 22 11.00 4.33 -21.32
CA THR A 22 10.80 5.62 -20.61
C THR A 22 9.46 5.72 -19.89
N ALA A 23 8.60 4.71 -20.00
CA ALA A 23 7.28 4.70 -19.35
C ALA A 23 7.33 4.28 -17.86
N CYS A 24 8.48 3.82 -17.37
CA CYS A 24 8.71 3.59 -15.94
C CYS A 24 9.37 4.83 -15.36
N GLU A 25 8.59 5.77 -14.82
CA GLU A 25 9.14 6.83 -13.98
C GLU A 25 9.79 6.20 -12.73
N PRO A 26 10.96 6.69 -12.28
CA PRO A 26 11.55 6.20 -11.04
C PRO A 26 10.59 6.45 -9.87
N VAL A 27 10.30 5.40 -9.10
CA VAL A 27 9.47 5.49 -7.90
C VAL A 27 10.10 6.47 -6.92
N ASP A 28 9.38 7.54 -6.58
CA ASP A 28 9.79 8.49 -5.54
C ASP A 28 9.86 7.77 -4.18
N GLN A 29 11.09 7.41 -3.78
CA GLN A 29 11.35 6.69 -2.54
C GLN A 29 11.02 7.54 -1.30
N GLU A 30 11.04 8.86 -1.42
CA GLU A 30 10.79 9.75 -0.28
C GLU A 30 9.29 9.76 0.09
N ARG A 31 8.41 9.53 -0.89
CA ARG A 31 6.96 9.41 -0.71
C ARG A 31 6.57 8.19 0.13
N ILE A 32 7.21 7.04 -0.13
CA ILE A 32 6.90 5.76 0.54
C ILE A 32 7.66 5.56 1.85
N ARG A 33 8.54 6.49 2.23
CA ARG A 33 9.29 6.41 3.48
C ARG A 33 8.34 6.43 4.67
N THR A 34 8.42 5.42 5.54
CA THR A 34 7.69 5.41 6.82
C THR A 34 8.15 6.55 7.69
N VAL A 35 7.21 7.41 8.11
CA VAL A 35 7.48 8.57 8.98
C VAL A 35 6.95 8.37 10.40
N ALA A 36 6.02 7.44 10.60
CA ALA A 36 5.55 7.05 11.91
C ALA A 36 5.09 5.58 11.93
N ALA A 37 5.13 4.98 13.10
CA ALA A 37 4.55 3.68 13.36
C ALA A 37 4.06 3.60 14.80
N LEU A 38 3.03 2.78 15.03
CA LEU A 38 2.60 2.37 16.36
C LEU A 38 2.21 0.90 16.36
N GLU A 39 2.23 0.30 17.54
CA GLU A 39 1.73 -1.04 17.76
C GLU A 39 0.42 -0.98 18.56
N VAL A 40 -0.58 -1.73 18.12
CA VAL A 40 -1.86 -1.91 18.80
C VAL A 40 -2.06 -3.38 19.10
N VAL A 41 -2.42 -3.71 20.34
CA VAL A 41 -2.66 -5.09 20.79
C VAL A 41 -4.16 -5.25 21.09
N PRO A 42 -4.99 -5.64 20.10
CA PRO A 42 -6.42 -5.86 20.33
C PRO A 42 -6.62 -7.04 21.29
N ARG A 43 -7.57 -6.91 22.22
CA ARG A 43 -7.86 -7.98 23.21
C ARG A 43 -8.66 -9.11 22.59
N ASP A 44 -9.53 -8.78 21.64
CA ASP A 44 -10.42 -9.72 20.97
C ASP A 44 -10.78 -9.27 19.55
N GLU A 45 -11.69 -10.02 18.92
CA GLU A 45 -12.19 -9.73 17.58
C GLU A 45 -13.08 -8.46 17.54
N ALA A 46 -13.69 -8.06 18.65
CA ALA A 46 -14.46 -6.82 18.71
C ALA A 46 -13.53 -5.60 18.62
N ASP A 47 -12.40 -5.63 19.33
CA ASP A 47 -11.37 -4.59 19.23
C ASP A 47 -10.81 -4.50 17.79
N ARG A 48 -10.60 -5.64 17.11
CA ARG A 48 -10.15 -5.65 15.70
C ARG A 48 -11.16 -5.00 14.76
N ARG A 49 -12.45 -5.30 14.92
CA ARG A 49 -13.51 -4.67 14.12
C ARG A 49 -13.59 -3.17 14.38
N LEU A 50 -13.52 -2.77 15.65
CA LEU A 50 -13.50 -1.36 16.04
C LEU A 50 -12.32 -0.63 15.38
N LEU A 51 -11.13 -1.24 15.38
CA LEU A 51 -9.95 -0.66 14.73
C LEU A 51 -10.18 -0.42 13.23
N VAL A 52 -10.76 -1.39 12.51
CA VAL A 52 -11.11 -1.22 11.09
C VAL A 52 -12.19 -0.14 10.88
N GLU A 53 -13.15 -0.02 11.79
CA GLU A 53 -14.15 1.05 11.75
C GLU A 53 -13.53 2.44 11.99
N ILE A 54 -12.56 2.56 12.89
CA ILE A 54 -11.75 3.78 13.07
C ILE A 54 -11.05 4.12 11.75
N PHE A 55 -10.35 3.16 11.14
CA PHE A 55 -9.68 3.39 9.85
C PHE A 55 -10.64 3.88 8.78
N ARG A 56 -11.82 3.25 8.64
CA ARG A 56 -12.84 3.63 7.66
C ARG A 56 -13.36 5.05 7.86
N ARG A 57 -13.63 5.45 9.10
CA ARG A 57 -14.13 6.80 9.41
C ARG A 57 -13.10 7.87 9.03
N HIS A 58 -11.85 7.70 9.42
CA HIS A 58 -10.78 8.66 9.13
C HIS A 58 -10.40 8.67 7.65
N ALA A 59 -10.35 7.50 7.01
CA ALA A 59 -10.12 7.40 5.57
C ALA A 59 -11.20 8.14 4.78
N LEU A 60 -12.48 7.89 5.09
CA LEU A 60 -13.60 8.55 4.42
C LEU A 60 -13.55 10.08 4.61
N ALA A 61 -13.29 10.56 5.82
CA ALA A 61 -13.18 11.99 6.11
C ALA A 61 -12.01 12.64 5.35
N ALA A 62 -10.93 11.90 5.14
CA ALA A 62 -9.78 12.34 4.38
C ALA A 62 -9.91 12.11 2.87
N GLY A 63 -11.00 11.53 2.36
CA GLY A 63 -11.18 11.22 0.94
C GLY A 63 -10.31 10.05 0.43
N PHE A 64 -10.07 9.06 1.28
CA PHE A 64 -9.34 7.82 1.05
C PHE A 64 -10.30 6.61 1.14
N HIS A 65 -9.85 5.43 0.71
CA HIS A 65 -10.58 4.17 0.91
C HIS A 65 -9.79 3.18 1.75
N VAL A 66 -10.48 2.15 2.24
CA VAL A 66 -9.91 1.11 3.10
C VAL A 66 -10.09 -0.26 2.46
N ASP A 67 -8.98 -0.97 2.36
CA ASP A 67 -8.91 -2.33 1.86
C ASP A 67 -8.58 -3.29 3.00
N ASP A 68 -9.60 -4.01 3.47
CA ASP A 68 -9.42 -5.12 4.41
C ASP A 68 -9.24 -6.43 3.63
N VAL A 69 -7.98 -6.81 3.46
CA VAL A 69 -7.59 -8.02 2.72
C VAL A 69 -7.30 -9.20 3.65
N SER A 70 -7.58 -9.10 4.94
CA SER A 70 -7.26 -10.12 5.95
C SER A 70 -7.74 -11.52 5.54
N ARG A 71 -9.00 -11.65 5.08
CA ARG A 71 -9.55 -12.93 4.63
C ARG A 71 -8.90 -13.44 3.34
N LYS A 72 -8.67 -12.54 2.37
CA LYS A 72 -8.04 -12.88 1.09
C LYS A 72 -6.60 -13.35 1.31
N TRP A 73 -5.88 -12.69 2.22
CA TRP A 73 -4.53 -13.04 2.63
C TRP A 73 -4.49 -14.43 3.29
N GLN A 74 -5.35 -14.70 4.26
CA GLN A 74 -5.45 -16.02 4.89
C GLN A 74 -5.81 -17.13 3.87
N GLN A 75 -6.63 -16.83 2.86
CA GLN A 75 -6.91 -17.79 1.79
C GLN A 75 -5.68 -18.04 0.93
N PHE A 76 -4.94 -17.00 0.57
CA PHE A 76 -3.69 -17.10 -0.18
C PHE A 76 -2.64 -17.93 0.56
N GLU A 77 -2.48 -17.70 1.87
CA GLU A 77 -1.58 -18.46 2.74
C GLU A 77 -1.84 -19.97 2.71
N ARG A 78 -3.11 -20.38 2.78
CA ARG A 78 -3.49 -21.81 2.75
C ARG A 78 -3.07 -22.53 1.46
N THR A 79 -2.92 -21.77 0.38
CA THR A 79 -2.58 -22.29 -0.95
C THR A 79 -1.12 -22.05 -1.33
N SER A 80 -0.34 -21.44 -0.44
CA SER A 80 1.03 -20.99 -0.72
C SER A 80 2.03 -21.61 0.25
N ALA A 81 3.28 -21.77 -0.18
CA ALA A 81 4.38 -22.21 0.66
C ALA A 81 5.07 -21.00 1.32
N LEU A 82 4.31 -20.14 2.00
CA LEU A 82 4.86 -18.97 2.67
C LEU A 82 5.58 -19.39 3.97
N PRO A 83 6.71 -18.73 4.31
CA PRO A 83 7.33 -18.96 5.59
C PRO A 83 6.48 -18.34 6.72
N PRO A 84 6.57 -18.85 7.96
CA PRO A 84 5.76 -18.36 9.08
C PRO A 84 5.85 -16.86 9.36
N SER A 85 6.98 -16.22 9.00
CA SER A 85 7.17 -14.77 9.13
C SER A 85 6.26 -13.93 8.24
N PHE A 86 5.65 -14.54 7.21
CA PHE A 86 4.69 -13.87 6.33
C PHE A 86 3.23 -14.14 6.73
N HIS A 87 3.00 -14.97 7.75
CA HIS A 87 1.64 -15.24 8.22
C HIS A 87 1.04 -13.98 8.83
N SER A 88 -0.22 -13.71 8.53
CA SER A 88 -0.98 -12.58 9.04
C SER A 88 -2.45 -12.95 9.26
N SER A 89 -2.96 -12.59 10.44
CA SER A 89 -4.39 -12.69 10.74
C SER A 89 -5.14 -11.38 10.46
N PHE A 90 -4.42 -10.26 10.34
CA PHE A 90 -4.96 -8.92 10.10
C PHE A 90 -4.12 -8.22 9.04
N ASN A 91 -4.74 -7.74 7.97
CA ASN A 91 -4.04 -7.05 6.89
C ASN A 91 -4.98 -6.02 6.25
N VAL A 92 -4.75 -4.75 6.57
CA VAL A 92 -5.60 -3.63 6.17
C VAL A 92 -4.75 -2.48 5.65
N GLY A 93 -5.11 -1.95 4.48
CA GLY A 93 -4.51 -0.75 3.91
C GLY A 93 -5.49 0.40 3.82
N VAL A 94 -5.00 1.63 3.96
CA VAL A 94 -5.72 2.85 3.61
C VAL A 94 -5.00 3.46 2.40
N TRP A 95 -5.77 3.77 1.37
CA TRP A 95 -5.25 4.16 0.06
C TRP A 95 -5.91 5.44 -0.44
N GLN A 96 -5.13 6.22 -1.19
CA GLN A 96 -5.63 7.37 -1.94
C GLN A 96 -5.69 7.03 -3.43
N GLY A 97 -6.78 7.49 -4.05
CA GLY A 97 -7.09 7.28 -5.46
C GLY A 97 -7.98 6.06 -5.68
N ALA A 98 -8.40 5.78 -6.91
CA ALA A 98 -9.37 4.71 -7.16
C ALA A 98 -8.71 3.33 -7.36
N ASP A 99 -7.42 3.32 -7.65
CA ASP A 99 -6.63 2.17 -8.07
C ASP A 99 -5.38 1.98 -7.17
N ASP A 100 -5.51 2.30 -5.89
CA ASP A 100 -4.46 2.17 -4.87
C ASP A 100 -3.16 2.94 -5.20
N GLU A 101 -3.29 4.10 -5.83
CA GLU A 101 -2.17 4.90 -6.35
C GLU A 101 -1.22 5.37 -5.25
N GLU A 102 -1.71 5.45 -4.01
CA GLU A 102 -0.89 5.81 -2.86
C GLU A 102 -1.32 5.15 -1.57
N ASN A 103 -0.37 4.52 -0.89
CA ASN A 103 -0.59 4.10 0.49
C ASN A 103 -0.57 5.30 1.45
N GLN A 104 -1.56 5.37 2.33
CA GLN A 104 -1.63 6.36 3.41
C GLN A 104 -1.43 5.71 4.79
N MET A 105 -1.72 4.42 4.91
CA MET A 105 -1.45 3.60 6.08
C MET A 105 -1.46 2.11 5.71
N LEU A 106 -0.62 1.34 6.38
CA LEU A 106 -0.70 -0.13 6.42
C LEU A 106 -0.83 -0.58 7.86
N ALA A 107 -1.70 -1.57 8.09
CA ALA A 107 -1.89 -2.20 9.38
C ALA A 107 -1.89 -3.72 9.21
N ASP A 108 -0.88 -4.39 9.75
CA ASP A 108 -0.84 -5.85 9.73
C ASP A 108 -0.13 -6.44 10.95
N ASP A 109 -0.30 -7.75 11.16
CA ASP A 109 0.33 -8.48 12.26
C ASP A 109 1.36 -9.51 11.75
N ARG A 110 1.98 -9.24 10.58
CA ARG A 110 2.94 -10.17 9.97
C ARG A 110 4.13 -10.42 10.88
N GLY A 111 4.44 -11.70 11.07
CA GLY A 111 5.53 -12.13 11.96
C GLY A 111 5.24 -12.00 13.45
N HIS A 112 4.12 -11.36 13.84
CA HIS A 112 3.73 -11.10 15.23
C HIS A 112 2.21 -11.22 15.42
N ILE A 113 1.63 -12.36 15.05
CA ILE A 113 0.18 -12.60 15.11
C ILE A 113 -0.42 -12.13 16.44
N GLY A 114 -1.43 -11.26 16.35
CA GLY A 114 -2.05 -10.65 17.53
C GLY A 114 -1.54 -9.27 17.91
N ARG A 115 -0.44 -8.79 17.31
CA ARG A 115 0.11 -7.45 17.51
C ARG A 115 0.08 -6.72 16.19
N ILE A 116 -0.82 -5.76 16.07
CA ILE A 116 -1.02 -5.02 14.82
C ILE A 116 -0.04 -3.87 14.77
N TRP A 117 0.85 -3.91 13.79
CA TRP A 117 1.76 -2.84 13.44
C TRP A 117 1.08 -1.93 12.44
N ILE A 118 0.90 -0.67 12.82
CA ILE A 118 0.32 0.37 11.97
C ILE A 118 1.47 1.29 11.55
N THR A 119 1.68 1.44 10.25
CA THR A 119 2.73 2.28 9.67
C THR A 119 2.13 3.35 8.77
N PHE A 120 2.75 4.54 8.76
CA PHE A 120 2.34 5.67 7.94
C PHE A 120 3.51 6.11 7.07
N PRO A 121 3.38 6.04 5.73
CA PRO A 121 4.34 6.68 4.83
C PRO A 121 4.22 8.20 4.89
N LYS A 122 5.21 8.90 4.34
CA LYS A 122 5.23 10.37 4.23
C LYS A 122 4.05 10.90 3.41
N GLY A 123 3.74 10.22 2.31
CA GLY A 123 2.78 10.66 1.32
C GLY A 123 3.32 11.76 0.39
N ALA A 124 2.67 11.96 -0.75
CA ALA A 124 2.97 13.00 -1.74
C ALA A 124 2.45 14.36 -1.27
N ASP A 125 1.25 14.36 -0.67
CA ASP A 125 0.71 15.50 0.07
C ASP A 125 0.98 15.28 1.57
N ALA A 126 2.14 15.75 2.01
CA ALA A 126 2.63 15.52 3.37
C ALA A 126 1.74 16.16 4.46
N ASP A 127 1.07 17.28 4.15
CA ASP A 127 0.18 17.97 5.09
C ASP A 127 -1.10 17.17 5.29
N ARG A 128 -1.73 16.72 4.20
CA ARG A 128 -2.92 15.86 4.26
C ARG A 128 -2.62 14.52 4.93
N ALA A 129 -1.50 13.88 4.58
CA ALA A 129 -1.07 12.63 5.21
C ALA A 129 -0.80 12.81 6.71
N THR A 130 -0.22 13.95 7.10
CA THR A 130 0.01 14.29 8.51
C THR A 130 -1.28 14.49 9.28
N GLN A 131 -2.23 15.27 8.74
CA GLN A 131 -3.53 15.48 9.37
C GLN A 131 -4.30 14.17 9.55
N PHE A 132 -4.33 13.32 8.52
CA PHE A 132 -4.93 11.99 8.59
C PHE A 132 -4.28 11.13 9.68
N ARG A 133 -2.95 11.03 9.68
CA ARG A 133 -2.18 10.25 10.66
C ARG A 133 -2.46 10.71 12.08
N GLU A 134 -2.38 12.02 12.35
CA GLU A 134 -2.54 12.57 13.69
C GLU A 134 -3.97 12.37 14.22
N ALA A 135 -4.98 12.62 13.37
CA ALA A 135 -6.38 12.40 13.74
C ALA A 135 -6.68 10.93 14.05
N LEU A 136 -6.14 10.02 13.24
CA LEU A 136 -6.32 8.58 13.41
C LEU A 136 -5.60 8.07 14.66
N ILE A 137 -4.34 8.46 14.89
CA ILE A 137 -3.60 8.07 16.10
C ILE A 137 -4.32 8.57 17.36
N ALA A 138 -4.77 9.82 17.37
CA ALA A 138 -5.49 10.38 18.50
C ALA A 138 -6.82 9.65 18.79
N ASP A 139 -7.45 9.04 17.78
CA ASP A 139 -8.68 8.28 17.99
C ASP A 139 -8.41 6.85 18.47
N ILE A 140 -7.33 6.23 18.01
CA ILE A 140 -6.87 4.94 18.53
C ILE A 140 -6.51 5.06 20.01
N ASP A 141 -5.75 6.09 20.42
CA ASP A 141 -5.31 6.26 21.82
C ASP A 141 -6.44 6.46 22.82
N ARG A 142 -7.64 6.85 22.35
CA ARG A 142 -8.84 7.01 23.18
C ARG A 142 -9.59 5.70 23.46
N HIS A 143 -9.25 4.59 22.80
CA HIS A 143 -9.96 3.32 22.87
C HIS A 143 -9.04 2.18 23.34
#